data_AF-A0A6N6KWW3-F1
#
_entry.id   AF-A0A6N6KWW3-F1
#
_cell.length_a   1.000
_cell.length_b   1.000
_cell.length_c   1.000
_cell.angle_alpha   90.00
_cell.angle_beta   90.00
_cell.angle_gamma   90.00
#
_symmetry.space_group_name_H-M   'P 1'
#
loop_
_entity.id
_entity.type
_entity.pdbx_description
1 polymer ?
#
loop_
_entity_poly.entity_id
_entity_poly.type
_entity_poly.pdbx_seq_one_letter_code
_entity_poly.pdbx_strand_id
1 'polypeptide(L)'
;MRKLPEPYEYKSSGVPKLKGVNRFERIGEKELLTGVVKGQRASDLEERFARALYKNKRVLGFQFQVSLLAGRNLPGEKRVDFLVNTGRIVPVEVDGYFSHRNAVQRGRDAIKEILLNEYFQRAGYMPLLRVPGHELGSQENADRRVRELF
;
A
#
# COMPACT_ATOMS: atom_id res chain seq x y z
N MET A 1 3.07 -64.39 12.96
CA MET A 1 2.75 -62.94 13.03
C MET A 1 3.62 -62.21 12.01
N ARG A 2 3.04 -61.52 11.02
CA ARG A 2 3.79 -60.76 10.01
C ARG A 2 4.09 -59.36 10.57
N LYS A 3 5.37 -58.97 10.62
CA LYS A 3 5.77 -57.60 11.00
C LYS A 3 5.29 -56.63 9.91
N LEU A 4 4.59 -55.58 10.32
CA LEU A 4 4.25 -54.46 9.43
C LEU A 4 5.55 -53.70 9.07
N PRO A 5 5.71 -53.24 7.82
CA PRO A 5 6.86 -52.41 7.45
C PRO A 5 6.79 -51.06 8.16
N GLU A 6 7.95 -50.55 8.58
CA GLU A 6 8.03 -49.24 9.23
C GLU A 6 7.68 -48.11 8.24
N PRO A 7 7.03 -47.02 8.71
CA PRO A 7 6.64 -45.91 7.86
C PRO A 7 7.88 -45.23 7.27
N TYR A 8 7.85 -44.99 5.96
CA TYR A 8 8.90 -44.23 5.28
C TYR A 8 8.77 -42.74 5.63
N GLU A 9 9.85 -42.11 6.09
CA GLU A 9 9.90 -40.66 6.26
C GLU A 9 10.25 -39.99 4.92
N TYR A 10 9.31 -39.24 4.34
CA TYR A 10 9.66 -38.33 3.25
C TYR A 10 10.50 -37.18 3.80
N LYS A 11 11.76 -37.09 3.37
CA LYS A 11 12.51 -35.83 3.47
C LYS A 11 11.88 -34.85 2.50
N SER A 12 11.13 -33.86 3.01
CA SER A 12 10.64 -32.76 2.20
C SER A 12 11.84 -32.03 1.61
N SER A 13 12.12 -32.24 0.33
CA SER A 13 13.07 -31.43 -0.43
C SER A 13 12.58 -29.99 -0.38
N GLY A 14 13.32 -29.15 0.35
CA GLY A 14 12.98 -27.74 0.52
C GLY A 14 12.72 -27.09 -0.84
N VAL A 15 11.55 -26.48 -1.00
CA VAL A 15 11.18 -25.77 -2.23
C VAL A 15 12.27 -24.75 -2.54
N PRO A 16 12.93 -24.79 -3.70
CA PRO A 16 13.93 -23.80 -4.06
C PRO A 16 13.28 -22.42 -3.99
N LYS A 17 13.82 -21.52 -3.15
CA LYS A 17 13.40 -20.11 -3.16
C LYS A 17 13.68 -19.58 -4.56
N LEU A 18 12.63 -19.38 -5.36
CA LEU A 18 12.71 -18.74 -6.66
C LEU A 18 13.44 -17.40 -6.46
N LYS A 19 14.67 -17.30 -6.98
CA LYS A 19 15.40 -16.03 -7.04
C LYS A 19 14.48 -15.05 -7.76
N GLY A 20 14.20 -13.92 -7.09
CA GLY A 20 13.21 -12.95 -7.51
C GLY A 20 13.34 -12.65 -9.00
N VAL A 21 12.21 -12.78 -9.70
CA VAL A 21 12.07 -12.44 -11.12
C VAL A 21 12.69 -11.05 -11.33
N ASN A 22 13.61 -10.95 -12.29
CA ASN A 22 14.23 -9.70 -12.75
C ASN A 22 13.16 -8.61 -12.86
N ARG A 23 13.08 -7.73 -11.85
CA ARG A 23 12.39 -6.46 -11.99
C ARG A 23 13.20 -5.70 -13.03
N PHE A 24 12.58 -5.35 -14.14
CA PHE A 24 13.14 -4.37 -15.05
C PHE A 24 13.51 -3.13 -14.23
N GLU A 25 14.81 -2.87 -14.06
CA GLU A 25 15.28 -1.62 -13.51
C GLU A 25 14.90 -0.54 -14.52
N ARG A 26 13.96 0.34 -14.16
CA ARG A 26 13.73 1.57 -14.92
C ARG A 26 14.99 2.40 -14.79
N ILE A 27 15.75 2.50 -15.88
CA ILE A 27 16.86 3.43 -16.05
C ILE A 27 16.25 4.83 -16.23
N GLY A 28 15.84 5.43 -15.13
CA GLY A 28 15.75 6.89 -14.97
C GLY A 28 16.87 7.33 -14.02
N GLU A 29 17.20 8.62 -13.97
CA GLU A 29 18.06 9.17 -12.92
C GLU A 29 17.70 8.52 -11.59
N LYS A 30 18.68 7.91 -10.92
CA LYS A 30 18.46 7.04 -9.77
C LYS A 30 17.86 7.88 -8.64
N GLU A 31 16.53 7.97 -8.62
CA GLU A 31 15.79 8.67 -7.57
C GLU A 31 16.30 8.12 -6.25
N LEU A 32 16.92 8.97 -5.43
CA LEU A 32 17.49 8.58 -4.15
C LEU A 32 16.34 8.39 -3.15
N LEU A 33 15.55 7.34 -3.31
CA LEU A 33 14.50 6.91 -2.39
C LEU A 33 15.15 6.26 -1.16
N THR A 34 14.60 6.55 0.00
CA THR A 34 15.12 6.11 1.30
C THR A 34 14.43 4.84 1.80
N GLY A 35 13.26 4.50 1.24
CA GLY A 35 12.38 3.45 1.72
C GLY A 35 11.60 3.84 2.99
N VAL A 36 11.58 5.13 3.34
CA VAL A 36 11.02 5.62 4.61
C VAL A 36 10.20 6.90 4.43
N VAL A 37 9.04 6.96 5.07
CA VAL A 37 8.21 8.16 5.19
C VAL A 37 7.87 8.36 6.67
N LYS A 38 8.26 9.51 7.24
CA LYS A 38 8.03 9.85 8.66
C LYS A 38 8.49 8.77 9.65
N GLY A 39 9.65 8.16 9.38
CA GLY A 39 10.23 7.10 10.22
C GLY A 39 9.58 5.72 10.04
N GLN A 40 8.60 5.56 9.15
CA GLN A 40 7.95 4.29 8.86
C GLN A 40 8.36 3.77 7.49
N ARG A 41 8.42 2.44 7.34
CA ARG A 41 8.77 1.79 6.07
C ARG A 41 7.74 2.11 5.00
N ALA A 42 8.22 2.52 3.83
CA ALA A 42 7.42 2.84 2.66
C ALA A 42 7.93 2.08 1.43
N SER A 43 7.02 1.81 0.49
CA SER A 43 7.34 1.42 -0.87
C SER A 43 7.80 2.64 -1.68
N ASP A 44 8.46 2.39 -2.81
CA ASP A 44 8.89 3.46 -3.73
C ASP A 44 7.73 4.36 -4.17
N LEU A 45 6.53 3.79 -4.35
CA LEU A 45 5.33 4.53 -4.76
C LEU A 45 4.81 5.44 -3.65
N GLU A 46 4.71 4.90 -2.43
CA GLU A 46 4.33 5.68 -1.25
C GLU A 46 5.33 6.80 -0.97
N GLU A 47 6.64 6.55 -1.10
CA GLU A 47 7.66 7.58 -0.88
C GLU A 47 7.59 8.68 -1.95
N ARG A 48 7.42 8.32 -3.22
CA ARG A 48 7.20 9.32 -4.29
C ARG A 48 5.96 10.16 -4.02
N PHE A 49 4.87 9.53 -3.62
CA PHE A 49 3.62 10.21 -3.27
C PHE A 49 3.84 11.15 -2.09
N ALA A 50 4.49 10.70 -1.03
CA ALA A 50 4.82 11.51 0.13
C ALA A 50 5.70 12.72 -0.22
N ARG A 51 6.73 12.52 -1.05
CA ARG A 51 7.59 13.60 -1.57
C ARG A 51 6.79 14.63 -2.37
N ALA A 52 5.86 14.17 -3.21
CA ALA A 52 4.99 15.04 -3.96
C ALA A 52 4.04 15.84 -3.05
N LEU A 53 3.49 15.20 -2.00
CA LEU A 53 2.68 15.88 -0.98
C LEU A 53 3.48 16.98 -0.25
N TYR A 54 4.74 16.73 0.12
CA TYR A 54 5.59 17.74 0.76
C TYR A 54 5.83 18.98 -0.11
N LYS A 55 5.80 18.84 -1.44
CA LYS A 55 6.00 19.95 -2.39
C LYS A 55 4.72 20.73 -2.68
N ASN A 56 3.54 20.13 -2.50
CA ASN A 56 2.28 20.76 -2.90
C ASN A 56 1.80 21.76 -1.83
N LYS A 57 1.74 23.05 -2.19
CA LYS A 57 1.31 24.14 -1.30
C LYS A 57 -0.15 24.04 -0.83
N ARG A 58 -0.99 23.26 -1.52
CA ARG A 58 -2.39 23.02 -1.13
C ARG A 58 -2.52 21.97 -0.01
N VAL A 59 -1.43 21.26 0.30
CA VAL A 59 -1.36 20.27 1.38
C VAL A 59 -0.82 20.95 2.65
N LEU A 60 -1.66 21.02 3.68
CA LEU A 60 -1.31 21.57 5.00
C LEU A 60 -0.51 20.56 5.85
N GLY A 61 -0.67 19.27 5.54
CA GLY A 61 0.03 18.18 6.19
C GLY A 61 -0.56 16.83 5.82
N PHE A 62 0.09 15.75 6.23
CA PHE A 62 -0.48 14.41 6.07
C PHE A 62 -0.03 13.47 7.19
N GLN A 63 -0.80 12.42 7.44
CA GLN A 63 -0.38 11.28 8.26
C GLN A 63 -0.09 10.09 7.33
N PHE A 64 0.83 9.22 7.73
CA PHE A 64 1.25 8.06 6.94
C PHE A 64 0.99 6.76 7.71
N GLN A 65 0.45 5.74 7.04
CA GLN A 65 0.11 4.42 7.57
C GLN A 65 -0.77 4.50 8.82
N VAL A 66 -1.95 5.11 8.68
CA VAL A 66 -2.88 5.33 9.79
C VAL A 66 -3.75 4.09 10.00
N SER A 67 -3.70 3.52 11.19
CA SER A 67 -4.58 2.43 11.63
C SER A 67 -5.95 3.00 12.05
N LEU A 68 -7.02 2.46 11.48
CA LEU A 68 -8.41 2.83 11.74
C LEU A 68 -9.23 1.60 12.17
N LEU A 69 -10.40 1.87 12.74
CA LEU A 69 -11.36 0.91 13.32
C LEU A 69 -10.86 0.11 14.54
N ALA A 70 -9.61 -0.34 14.49
CA ALA A 70 -8.93 -0.94 15.62
C ALA A 70 -7.49 -0.42 15.71
N GLY A 71 -6.86 -0.60 16.87
CA GLY A 71 -5.46 -0.27 17.07
C GLY A 71 -4.52 -1.04 16.14
N ARG A 72 -3.30 -0.53 15.97
CA ARG A 72 -2.26 -1.16 15.15
C ARG A 72 -1.99 -2.59 15.63
N ASN A 73 -1.94 -3.53 14.69
CA ASN A 73 -1.75 -4.97 14.90
C ASN A 73 -2.86 -5.67 15.71
N LEU A 74 -4.04 -5.05 15.85
CA LEU A 74 -5.20 -5.70 16.47
C LEU A 74 -6.13 -6.32 15.42
N PRO A 75 -6.86 -7.40 15.76
CA PRO A 75 -7.92 -7.91 14.90
C PRO A 75 -8.93 -6.80 14.56
N GLY A 76 -9.23 -6.65 13.26
CA GLY A 76 -10.11 -5.59 12.76
C GLY A 76 -9.39 -4.32 12.31
N GLU A 77 -8.06 -4.22 12.46
CA GLU A 77 -7.29 -3.08 11.95
C GLU A 77 -7.52 -2.90 10.45
N LYS A 78 -7.94 -1.69 10.06
CA LYS A 78 -7.92 -1.23 8.67
C LYS A 78 -6.95 -0.08 8.54
N ARG A 79 -5.87 -0.31 7.80
CA ARG A 79 -4.85 0.71 7.56
C ARG A 79 -5.10 1.43 6.24
N VAL A 80 -4.94 2.75 6.27
CA VAL A 80 -4.91 3.62 5.11
C VAL A 80 -3.52 4.24 4.98
N ASP A 81 -3.04 4.37 3.74
CA ASP A 81 -1.66 4.79 3.47
C ASP A 81 -1.45 6.26 3.84
N PHE A 82 -2.37 7.13 3.45
CA PHE A 82 -2.28 8.56 3.78
C PHE A 82 -3.61 9.14 4.26
N LEU A 83 -3.54 10.02 5.27
CA LEU A 83 -4.59 11.01 5.53
C LEU A 83 -4.03 12.39 5.21
N VAL A 84 -4.46 12.98 4.09
CA VAL A 84 -3.96 14.27 3.59
C VAL A 84 -4.89 15.39 4.06
N ASN A 85 -4.32 16.43 4.66
CA ASN A 85 -5.06 17.60 5.09
C ASN A 85 -4.88 18.74 4.08
N THR A 86 -5.97 19.15 3.44
CA THR A 86 -6.04 20.32 2.51
C THR A 86 -7.02 21.38 3.00
N GLY A 87 -7.35 21.37 4.30
CA GLY A 87 -8.51 22.06 4.88
C GLY A 87 -9.71 21.11 5.05
N ARG A 88 -9.71 19.98 4.35
CA ARG A 88 -10.49 18.78 4.64
C ARG A 88 -9.54 17.58 4.69
N ILE A 89 -9.93 16.52 5.39
CA ILE A 89 -9.14 15.28 5.43
C ILE A 89 -9.53 14.42 4.23
N VAL A 90 -8.55 14.10 3.39
CA VAL A 90 -8.66 13.22 2.23
C VAL A 90 -7.88 11.94 2.51
N PRO A 91 -8.57 10.81 2.76
CA PRO A 91 -7.92 9.52 2.87
C PRO A 91 -7.48 9.02 1.49
N VAL A 92 -6.25 8.51 1.39
CA VAL A 92 -5.67 8.03 0.14
C VAL A 92 -5.03 6.65 0.33
N GLU A 93 -5.30 5.73 -0.61
CA GLU A 93 -4.56 4.49 -0.80
C GLU A 93 -3.74 4.52 -2.09
N VAL A 94 -2.49 4.07 -2.02
CA VAL A 94 -1.58 3.96 -3.15
C VAL A 94 -1.51 2.50 -3.59
N ASP A 95 -2.13 2.20 -4.72
CA ASP A 95 -2.21 0.84 -5.23
C ASP A 95 -0.90 0.40 -5.89
N GLY A 96 -0.44 -0.82 -5.60
CA GLY A 96 0.67 -1.41 -6.33
C GLY A 96 0.32 -1.72 -7.80
N TYR A 97 1.35 -1.92 -8.64
CA TYR A 97 1.19 -2.28 -10.06
C TYR A 97 0.42 -3.59 -10.32
N PHE A 98 0.35 -4.47 -9.32
CA PHE A 98 -0.27 -5.80 -9.42
C PHE A 98 -1.33 -6.04 -8.36
N SER A 99 -2.02 -4.98 -7.95
CA SER A 99 -3.13 -5.07 -7.00
C SER A 99 -4.24 -5.98 -7.56
N HIS A 100 -4.35 -7.18 -6.98
CA HIS A 100 -5.53 -8.05 -6.97
C HIS A 100 -5.94 -8.76 -8.27
N ARG A 101 -5.14 -9.74 -8.69
CA ARG A 101 -5.48 -10.64 -9.82
C ARG A 101 -6.63 -11.61 -9.51
N ASN A 102 -6.94 -11.89 -8.24
CA ASN A 102 -7.91 -12.92 -7.84
C ASN A 102 -9.23 -12.31 -7.34
N ALA A 103 -10.38 -12.92 -7.70
CA ALA A 103 -11.72 -12.44 -7.31
C ALA A 103 -11.92 -12.30 -5.79
N VAL A 104 -11.34 -13.21 -5.01
CA VAL A 104 -11.42 -13.19 -3.54
C VAL A 104 -10.72 -11.96 -2.95
N GLN A 105 -9.60 -11.54 -3.54
CA GLN A 105 -8.89 -10.33 -3.10
C GLN A 105 -9.73 -9.09 -3.38
N ARG A 106 -10.24 -8.97 -4.62
CA ARG A 106 -11.14 -7.87 -5.01
C ARG A 106 -12.36 -7.75 -4.09
N GLY A 107 -12.96 -8.87 -3.69
CA GLY A 107 -14.08 -8.87 -2.73
C GLY A 107 -13.68 -8.36 -1.34
N ARG A 108 -12.49 -8.74 -0.84
CA ARG A 108 -11.97 -8.24 0.44
C ARG A 108 -11.65 -6.75 0.39
N ASP A 109 -11.09 -6.28 -0.72
CA ASP A 109 -10.76 -4.86 -0.91
C ASP A 109 -12.04 -4.02 -1.01
N ALA A 110 -13.07 -4.50 -1.72
CA ALA A 110 -14.37 -3.86 -1.78
C ALA A 110 -15.01 -3.75 -0.39
N ILE A 111 -15.00 -4.82 0.41
CA ILE A 111 -15.53 -4.79 1.79
C ILE A 111 -14.70 -3.81 2.65
N LYS A 112 -13.37 -3.82 2.53
CA LYS A 112 -12.50 -2.88 3.24
C LYS A 112 -12.85 -1.44 2.89
N GLU A 113 -13.01 -1.14 1.60
CA GLU A 113 -13.33 0.18 1.08
C GLU A 113 -14.70 0.67 1.58
N ILE A 114 -15.73 -0.18 1.57
CA ILE A 114 -17.06 0.14 2.12
C ILE A 114 -16.96 0.52 3.59
N LEU A 115 -16.29 -0.31 4.41
CA LEU A 115 -16.14 -0.06 5.85
C LEU A 115 -15.36 1.23 6.13
N LEU A 116 -14.30 1.49 5.37
CA LEU A 116 -13.50 2.70 5.50
C LEU A 116 -14.30 3.94 5.10
N ASN A 117 -15.02 3.91 3.97
CA ASN A 117 -15.84 5.02 3.53
C ASN A 117 -16.98 5.34 4.50
N GLU A 118 -17.61 4.33 5.09
CA GLU A 118 -18.61 4.53 6.14
C GLU A 118 -18.00 5.22 7.37
N TYR A 119 -16.82 4.79 7.79
CA TYR A 119 -16.08 5.45 8.87
C TYR A 119 -15.73 6.90 8.52
N PHE A 120 -15.22 7.15 7.31
CA PHE A 120 -14.83 8.48 6.85
C PHE A 120 -16.01 9.44 6.78
N GLN A 121 -17.15 8.98 6.28
CA GLN A 121 -18.37 9.77 6.24
C GLN A 121 -18.79 10.21 7.65
N ARG A 122 -18.77 9.29 8.63
CA ARG A 122 -19.10 9.61 10.03
C ARG A 122 -18.08 10.56 10.68
N ALA A 123 -16.82 10.48 10.26
CA ALA A 123 -15.74 11.35 10.73
C ALA A 123 -15.68 12.72 10.02
N GLY A 124 -16.54 12.96 9.03
CA GLY A 124 -16.52 14.20 8.22
C GLY A 124 -15.34 14.29 7.24
N TYR A 125 -14.73 13.15 6.91
CA TYR A 125 -13.64 13.07 5.93
C TYR A 125 -14.20 12.91 4.51
N MET A 126 -13.38 13.20 3.50
CA MET A 126 -13.71 12.88 2.12
C MET A 126 -13.70 11.35 1.90
N PRO A 127 -14.38 10.84 0.85
CA PRO A 127 -14.28 9.44 0.47
C PRO A 127 -12.84 9.01 0.18
N LEU A 128 -12.56 7.72 0.36
CA LEU A 128 -11.27 7.10 0.07
C LEU A 128 -10.91 7.30 -1.40
N LEU A 129 -9.77 7.94 -1.62
CA LEU A 129 -9.19 8.11 -2.94
C LEU A 129 -8.17 7.02 -3.21
N ARG A 130 -8.33 6.27 -4.30
CA ARG A 130 -7.33 5.29 -4.74
C ARG A 130 -6.46 5.88 -5.83
N VAL A 131 -5.15 5.79 -5.67
CA VAL A 131 -4.17 6.25 -6.65
C VAL A 131 -3.46 5.03 -7.24
N PRO A 132 -3.71 4.70 -8.51
CA PRO A 132 -3.05 3.59 -9.18
C PRO A 132 -1.53 3.77 -9.25
N GLY A 133 -0.77 2.74 -8.92
CA GLY A 133 0.70 2.81 -8.87
C GLY A 133 1.37 3.12 -10.20
N HIS A 134 0.72 2.83 -11.33
CA HIS A 134 1.23 3.20 -12.64
C HIS A 134 1.28 4.71 -12.87
N GLU A 135 0.44 5.48 -12.18
CA GLU A 135 0.46 6.94 -12.17
C GLU A 135 1.58 7.51 -11.30
N LEU A 136 2.26 6.68 -10.49
CA LEU A 136 3.33 7.07 -9.56
C LEU A 136 4.68 6.47 -9.94
N GLY A 137 4.85 6.09 -11.21
CA GLY A 137 6.02 5.35 -11.67
C GLY A 137 7.33 6.10 -11.76
N SER A 138 7.29 7.41 -11.54
CA SER A 138 8.43 8.32 -11.36
C SER A 138 7.99 9.45 -10.42
N GLN A 139 8.95 10.17 -9.85
CA GLN A 139 8.70 11.33 -9.01
C GLN A 139 7.97 12.43 -9.78
N GLU A 140 8.31 12.64 -11.06
CA GLU A 140 7.61 13.61 -11.91
C GLU A 140 6.13 13.24 -12.10
N ASN A 141 5.83 11.96 -12.34
CA ASN A 141 4.45 11.49 -12.45
C ASN A 141 3.69 11.65 -11.13
N ALA A 142 4.34 11.36 -9.99
CA ALA A 142 3.76 11.58 -8.67
C ALA A 142 3.50 13.07 -8.39
N ASP A 143 4.45 13.96 -8.73
CA ASP A 143 4.32 15.41 -8.58
C ASP A 143 3.15 15.94 -9.42
N ARG A 144 3.00 15.47 -10.66
CA ARG A 144 1.86 15.80 -11.53
C ARG A 144 0.55 15.30 -10.92
N ARG A 145 0.48 14.04 -10.51
CA ARG A 145 -0.73 13.43 -9.99
C ARG A 145 -1.22 14.11 -8.71
N VAL A 146 -0.33 14.38 -7.77
CA VAL A 146 -0.66 15.10 -6.53
C VAL A 146 -1.17 16.51 -6.82
N ARG A 147 -0.67 17.20 -7.86
CA ARG A 147 -1.15 18.53 -8.26
C ARG A 147 -2.57 18.50 -8.84
N GLU A 148 -2.94 17.43 -9.53
CA GLU A 148 -4.30 17.24 -10.07
C GLU A 148 -5.30 16.92 -8.97
N LEU A 149 -4.88 16.15 -7.96
CA LEU A 149 -5.74 15.69 -6.86
C LEU A 149 -6.00 16.75 -5.79
N PHE A 150 -5.02 17.62 -5.52
CA PHE A 150 -5.06 18.61 -4.44
C PHE A 150 -4.67 19.98 -4.95
#